data_AF-A0AAX4I816-F1
#
_entry.id   AF-A0AAX4I816-F1
#
_cell.length_a   1.000
_cell.length_b   1.000
_cell.length_c   1.000
_cell.angle_alpha   90.00
_cell.angle_beta   90.00
_cell.angle_gamma   90.00
#
_symmetry.space_group_name_H-M   'P 1'
#
loop_
_entity.id
_entity.type
_entity.pdbx_description
1 polymer ?
#
loop_
_entity_poly.entity_id
_entity_poly.type
_entity_poly.pdbx_seq_one_letter_code
_entity_poly.pdbx_strand_id
1 'polypeptide(L)'
;MYSGKSHRRHEHGRKSDKRDSQKDHKNSNTAGSAKPEKPSSSSSSSTTPPLSFLFVVNELDVIDEGHGRGPFVDRFGSPLPPEGIECYGDETVGAVWRYQNGTVTAAPEFFWNRPQRGEPGDIATFHHAFDDMDQPVSYYQPMVTYSTHSVFNCWRFLPCIWTSTDISTVASIDFNIDQKWSPLEFRHDPHEPGRTRILGPERFVAGRDPSWVPHLLPSTYAAPQSAPPSRGLGGPFGIVIGLLGLARRPGHADDAFRDGLWSHGRLAGSRSGRAEPDAKGPPRGVMVRICYDCDNLSGSTYDAISSFEQRGVAITG
;
A
#
# COMPACT_ATOMS: atom_id res chain seq x y z
N MET A 1 -37.32 -20.74 46.63
CA MET A 1 -38.54 -21.56 46.74
C MET A 1 -39.47 -21.20 45.58
N TYR A 2 -39.92 -22.21 44.82
CA TYR A 2 -40.90 -22.26 43.70
C TYR A 2 -40.65 -21.36 42.47
N SER A 3 -40.31 -21.86 41.27
CA SER A 3 -40.91 -22.86 40.35
C SER A 3 -41.89 -22.24 39.34
N GLY A 4 -41.65 -22.47 38.04
CA GLY A 4 -42.63 -22.24 36.96
C GLY A 4 -42.04 -22.11 35.55
N LYS A 5 -41.89 -23.24 34.84
CA LYS A 5 -41.48 -23.36 33.42
C LYS A 5 -42.62 -22.97 32.46
N SER A 6 -42.32 -22.58 31.22
CA SER A 6 -42.97 -23.17 30.02
C SER A 6 -42.24 -22.81 28.70
N HIS A 7 -41.91 -23.86 27.93
CA HIS A 7 -41.44 -23.82 26.54
C HIS A 7 -42.62 -23.78 25.57
N ARG A 8 -42.45 -23.20 24.37
CA ARG A 8 -43.04 -23.76 23.13
C ARG A 8 -42.21 -23.40 21.90
N ARG A 9 -41.59 -24.44 21.33
CA ARG A 9 -41.15 -24.56 19.94
C ARG A 9 -42.38 -24.75 19.04
N HIS A 10 -42.30 -24.32 17.79
CA HIS A 10 -43.06 -24.92 16.69
C HIS A 10 -42.15 -25.18 15.49
N GLU A 11 -42.11 -26.44 15.08
CA GLU A 11 -41.46 -26.99 13.88
C GLU A 11 -42.36 -26.88 12.64
N HIS A 12 -41.67 -26.81 11.50
CA HIS A 12 -41.91 -27.36 10.16
C HIS A 12 -43.31 -27.80 9.70
N GLY A 13 -43.61 -27.40 8.46
CA GLY A 13 -44.32 -28.25 7.52
C GLY A 13 -44.84 -27.52 6.28
N ARG A 14 -44.25 -27.78 5.11
CA ARG A 14 -44.97 -28.15 3.87
C ARG A 14 -43.99 -28.51 2.73
N LYS A 15 -44.09 -29.77 2.33
CA LYS A 15 -43.57 -30.39 1.10
C LYS A 15 -44.55 -30.18 -0.07
N SER A 16 -43.98 -30.33 -1.27
CA SER A 16 -44.56 -30.85 -2.53
C SER A 16 -45.33 -29.85 -3.42
N ASP A 17 -45.27 -29.87 -4.76
CA ASP A 17 -45.01 -30.94 -5.73
C ASP A 17 -44.36 -30.46 -7.05
N LYS A 18 -43.64 -31.39 -7.68
CA LYS A 18 -43.21 -31.41 -9.08
C LYS A 18 -44.40 -31.53 -10.03
N ARG A 19 -44.33 -30.90 -11.20
CA ARG A 19 -44.92 -31.43 -12.44
C ARG A 19 -43.98 -31.22 -13.62
N ASP A 20 -43.42 -32.34 -14.07
CA ASP A 20 -42.90 -32.55 -15.42
C ASP A 20 -44.07 -32.62 -16.42
N SER A 21 -43.85 -32.13 -17.63
CA SER A 21 -44.52 -32.58 -18.85
C SER A 21 -43.66 -32.22 -20.05
N GLN A 22 -43.44 -33.23 -20.88
CA GLN A 22 -42.36 -33.44 -21.83
C GLN A 22 -42.94 -33.49 -23.26
N LYS A 23 -42.03 -33.47 -24.26
CA LYS A 23 -42.14 -33.97 -25.65
C LYS A 23 -42.51 -32.98 -26.76
N ASP A 24 -41.95 -33.02 -27.98
CA ASP A 24 -40.82 -33.74 -28.57
C ASP A 24 -40.52 -33.19 -29.99
N HIS A 25 -39.25 -33.27 -30.38
CA HIS A 25 -38.63 -33.54 -31.70
C HIS A 25 -38.97 -32.77 -33.01
N LYS A 26 -37.90 -32.27 -33.66
CA LYS A 26 -37.54 -32.70 -35.04
C LYS A 26 -36.06 -32.50 -35.39
N ASN A 27 -35.45 -33.56 -35.94
CA ASN A 27 -34.06 -33.74 -36.41
C ASN A 27 -33.76 -33.10 -37.78
N SER A 28 -32.49 -32.75 -38.02
CA SER A 28 -31.63 -33.07 -39.20
C SER A 28 -30.30 -32.30 -39.08
N ASN A 29 -29.10 -32.68 -39.51
CA ASN A 29 -28.51 -33.87 -40.13
C ASN A 29 -26.97 -33.77 -39.93
N THR A 30 -26.32 -34.92 -39.99
CA THR A 30 -24.87 -35.24 -39.91
C THR A 30 -23.96 -34.62 -40.98
N ALA A 31 -22.69 -34.33 -40.62
CA ALA A 31 -21.46 -35.00 -41.14
C ALA A 31 -20.22 -34.06 -41.23
N GLY A 32 -19.04 -34.59 -40.88
CA GLY A 32 -17.79 -34.26 -41.58
C GLY A 32 -16.67 -33.57 -40.78
N SER A 33 -15.78 -34.37 -40.17
CA SER A 33 -14.45 -33.95 -39.71
C SER A 33 -13.59 -33.45 -40.88
N ALA A 34 -13.06 -32.23 -40.77
CA ALA A 34 -11.87 -31.79 -41.49
C ALA A 34 -11.03 -30.89 -40.56
N LYS A 35 -9.78 -31.31 -40.37
CA LYS A 35 -8.74 -30.73 -39.53
C LYS A 35 -8.20 -29.45 -40.19
N PRO A 36 -8.24 -28.27 -39.56
CA PRO A 36 -7.46 -27.12 -40.03
C PRO A 36 -6.13 -27.09 -39.26
N GLU A 37 -5.03 -27.27 -39.99
CA GLU A 37 -3.69 -26.96 -39.52
C GLU A 37 -3.63 -25.47 -39.14
N LYS A 38 -3.42 -25.21 -37.85
CA LYS A 38 -3.12 -23.86 -37.35
C LYS A 38 -1.73 -23.47 -37.84
N PRO A 39 -1.57 -22.36 -38.58
CA PRO A 39 -0.25 -21.80 -38.81
C PRO A 39 0.32 -21.36 -37.45
N SER A 40 1.47 -21.90 -37.10
CA SER A 40 2.28 -21.47 -35.97
C SER A 40 2.78 -20.05 -36.21
N SER A 41 1.95 -19.06 -35.89
CA SER A 41 2.42 -17.70 -35.65
C SER A 41 3.18 -17.72 -34.33
N SER A 42 4.48 -17.98 -34.40
CA SER A 42 5.42 -17.61 -33.34
C SER A 42 5.45 -16.09 -33.25
N SER A 43 4.42 -15.51 -32.62
CA SER A 43 4.50 -14.17 -32.08
C SER A 43 5.51 -14.26 -30.95
N SER A 44 6.74 -13.88 -31.26
CA SER A 44 7.74 -13.51 -30.27
C SER A 44 7.14 -12.38 -29.44
N SER A 45 6.39 -12.74 -28.40
CA SER A 45 6.03 -11.81 -27.34
C SER A 45 7.36 -11.37 -26.75
N SER A 46 7.77 -10.15 -27.09
CA SER A 46 8.79 -9.43 -26.33
C SER A 46 8.23 -9.28 -24.92
N THR A 47 8.44 -10.28 -24.08
CA THR A 47 8.03 -10.27 -22.68
C THR A 47 8.90 -9.24 -22.01
N THR A 48 8.40 -8.01 -21.94
CA THR A 48 8.95 -7.00 -21.05
C THR A 48 9.08 -7.64 -19.67
N PRO A 49 10.25 -7.59 -19.03
CA PRO A 49 10.45 -8.19 -17.71
C PRO A 49 9.40 -7.64 -16.75
N PRO A 50 8.81 -8.48 -15.88
CA PRO A 50 7.75 -8.05 -14.97
C PRO A 50 8.29 -6.99 -14.01
N LEU A 51 7.54 -5.91 -13.78
CA LEU A 51 7.91 -4.89 -12.78
C LEU A 51 8.12 -5.55 -11.41
N SER A 52 9.24 -5.26 -10.77
CA SER A 52 9.53 -5.75 -9.41
C SER A 52 10.25 -4.71 -8.56
N PHE A 53 10.09 -4.77 -7.25
CA PHE A 53 10.88 -4.01 -6.26
C PHE A 53 10.71 -4.60 -4.86
N LEU A 54 11.68 -4.32 -4.00
CA LEU A 54 11.60 -4.62 -2.56
C LEU A 54 11.10 -3.39 -1.82
N PHE A 55 10.34 -3.59 -0.74
CA PHE A 55 9.96 -2.49 0.13
C PHE A 55 9.78 -2.94 1.58
N VAL A 56 9.90 -1.97 2.49
CA VAL A 56 9.56 -2.12 3.90
C VAL A 56 8.73 -0.93 4.36
N VAL A 57 7.86 -1.15 5.34
CA VAL A 57 7.08 -0.11 5.99
C VAL A 57 7.36 -0.16 7.48
N ASN A 58 8.04 0.85 7.98
CA ASN A 58 8.35 1.00 9.40
C ASN A 58 7.40 2.01 10.02
N GLU A 59 6.80 1.69 11.15
CA GLU A 59 5.98 2.65 11.89
C GLU A 59 6.89 3.54 12.73
N LEU A 60 6.72 4.85 12.61
CA LEU A 60 7.53 5.84 13.30
C LEU A 60 7.00 6.03 14.72
N ASP A 61 7.89 5.95 15.72
CA ASP A 61 7.58 6.33 17.09
C ASP A 61 7.72 7.85 17.24
N VAL A 62 6.62 8.53 17.50
CA VAL A 62 6.60 9.97 17.70
C VAL A 62 6.67 10.27 19.19
N ILE A 63 7.74 10.95 19.60
CA ILE A 63 7.97 11.31 21.00
C ILE A 63 7.23 12.61 21.30
N ASP A 64 6.05 12.50 21.91
CA ASP A 64 5.12 13.61 22.17
C ASP A 64 5.69 14.69 23.13
N GLU A 65 6.66 14.33 23.98
CA GLU A 65 7.22 15.19 25.04
C GLU A 65 8.72 15.48 24.89
N GLY A 66 9.34 15.12 23.76
CA GLY A 66 10.79 14.90 23.63
C GLY A 66 11.70 15.99 24.19
N HIS A 67 11.28 17.25 24.24
CA HIS A 67 12.08 18.37 24.75
C HIS A 67 11.29 19.46 25.49
N GLY A 68 10.14 19.13 26.11
CA GLY A 68 9.31 20.13 26.79
C GLY A 68 8.67 21.17 25.87
N ARG A 69 8.80 20.98 24.54
CA ARG A 69 7.97 21.62 23.53
C ARG A 69 6.72 20.75 23.45
N GLY A 70 5.55 21.33 23.76
CA GLY A 70 4.27 20.64 23.60
C GLY A 70 4.04 20.19 22.15
N PRO A 71 2.90 19.53 21.87
CA PRO A 71 2.63 18.95 20.56
C PRO A 71 2.77 20.00 19.45
N PHE A 72 3.39 19.62 18.35
CA PHE A 72 3.45 20.46 17.16
C PHE A 72 2.05 20.55 16.57
N VAL A 73 1.47 21.76 16.51
CA VAL A 73 0.09 21.97 16.09
C VAL A 73 -0.03 23.06 15.04
N ASP A 74 -1.03 22.97 14.19
CA ASP A 74 -1.38 24.05 13.28
C ASP A 74 -1.99 25.26 14.01
N ARG A 75 -2.30 26.33 13.26
CA ARG A 75 -2.96 27.55 13.79
C ARG A 75 -4.34 27.31 14.43
N PHE A 76 -4.93 26.12 14.25
CA PHE A 76 -6.22 25.72 14.80
C PHE A 76 -6.07 24.70 15.94
N GLY A 77 -4.84 24.34 16.32
CA GLY A 77 -4.55 23.37 17.38
C GLY A 77 -4.61 21.91 16.92
N SER A 78 -4.65 21.64 15.61
CA SER A 78 -4.63 20.28 15.07
C SER A 78 -3.22 19.71 15.12
N PRO A 79 -3.00 18.50 15.66
CA PRO A 79 -1.68 17.87 15.72
C PRO A 79 -1.04 17.71 14.33
N LEU A 80 0.21 18.14 14.22
CA LEU A 80 1.07 18.01 13.05
C LEU A 80 2.25 17.08 13.36
N PRO A 81 2.74 16.33 12.37
CA PRO A 81 3.95 15.53 12.53
C PRO A 81 5.12 16.42 12.95
N PRO A 82 5.92 15.99 13.93
CA PRO A 82 7.05 16.78 14.38
C PRO A 82 8.06 17.02 13.26
N GLU A 83 8.77 18.13 13.40
CA GLU A 83 9.85 18.52 12.50
C GLU A 83 11.15 18.07 13.16
N GLY A 84 11.82 17.09 12.55
CA GLY A 84 13.19 16.71 12.90
C GLY A 84 13.39 15.52 13.83
N ILE A 85 14.60 14.96 13.71
CA ILE A 85 15.13 13.73 14.30
C ILE A 85 14.90 13.58 15.80
N GLU A 86 15.01 14.65 16.57
CA GLU A 86 14.93 14.59 18.03
C GLU A 86 13.51 14.27 18.55
N CYS A 87 12.52 14.42 17.69
CA CYS A 87 11.12 14.11 17.99
C CYS A 87 10.73 12.67 17.64
N TYR A 88 11.68 11.86 17.16
CA TYR A 88 11.45 10.49 16.74
C TYR A 88 12.23 9.49 17.60
N GLY A 89 11.52 8.44 18.02
CA GLY A 89 12.06 7.31 18.77
C GLY A 89 12.68 6.26 17.87
N ASP A 90 12.63 5.02 18.34
CA ASP A 90 12.93 3.89 17.48
C ASP A 90 11.72 3.61 16.57
N GLU A 91 11.88 2.74 15.58
CA GLU A 91 10.78 2.41 14.68
C GLU A 91 10.26 1.01 14.95
N THR A 92 8.95 0.80 14.78
CA THR A 92 8.42 -0.56 14.69
C THR A 92 8.71 -1.09 13.29
N VAL A 93 9.74 -1.92 13.20
CA VAL A 93 10.23 -2.46 11.94
C VAL A 93 9.22 -3.44 11.34
N GLY A 94 8.83 -3.20 10.09
CA GLY A 94 8.00 -4.12 9.32
C GLY A 94 8.80 -5.24 8.66
N ALA A 95 8.12 -6.28 8.19
CA ALA A 95 8.74 -7.27 7.30
C ALA A 95 9.13 -6.63 5.96
N VAL A 96 10.16 -7.19 5.30
CA VAL A 96 10.48 -6.84 3.91
C VAL A 96 9.57 -7.61 2.96
N TRP A 97 9.02 -6.91 1.99
CA TRP A 97 8.11 -7.42 0.99
C TRP A 97 8.68 -7.23 -0.41
N ARG A 98 8.37 -8.17 -1.29
CA ARG A 98 8.62 -8.07 -2.73
C ARG A 98 7.30 -7.79 -3.43
N TYR A 99 7.24 -6.72 -4.20
CA TYR A 99 6.18 -6.50 -5.18
C TYR A 99 6.64 -7.04 -6.52
N GLN A 100 5.84 -7.88 -7.17
CA GLN A 100 6.10 -8.38 -8.52
C GLN A 100 4.82 -8.41 -9.34
N ASN A 101 4.71 -7.51 -10.32
CA ASN A 101 3.59 -7.40 -11.26
C ASN A 101 2.19 -7.46 -10.61
N GLY A 102 2.03 -6.76 -9.49
CA GLY A 102 0.78 -6.69 -8.73
C GLY A 102 0.68 -7.71 -7.60
N THR A 103 1.52 -8.73 -7.54
CA THR A 103 1.56 -9.67 -6.41
C THR A 103 2.54 -9.16 -5.35
N VAL A 104 2.15 -9.26 -4.08
CA VAL A 104 3.01 -8.93 -2.94
C VAL A 104 3.29 -10.19 -2.14
N THR A 105 4.56 -10.47 -1.90
CA THR A 105 5.03 -11.65 -1.14
C THR A 105 6.08 -11.26 -0.13
N ALA A 106 6.15 -11.95 1.01
CA ALA A 106 7.24 -11.76 1.97
C ALA A 106 8.57 -12.11 1.32
N ALA A 107 9.63 -11.37 1.68
CA ALA A 107 10.99 -11.59 1.21
C ALA A 107 11.92 -11.80 2.42
N PRO A 108 11.82 -12.96 3.11
CA PRO A 108 12.50 -13.24 4.38
C PRO A 108 14.03 -13.28 4.31
N GLU A 109 14.58 -13.37 3.11
CA GLU A 109 16.03 -13.26 2.81
C GLU A 109 16.56 -11.81 2.94
N PHE A 110 15.67 -10.84 3.09
CA PHE A 110 15.98 -9.45 3.37
C PHE A 110 15.44 -9.03 4.73
N PHE A 111 16.08 -8.04 5.32
CA PHE A 111 15.66 -7.43 6.57
C PHE A 111 15.99 -5.95 6.57
N TRP A 112 15.39 -5.20 7.49
CA TRP A 112 15.73 -3.80 7.69
C TRP A 112 16.91 -3.68 8.65
N ASN A 113 17.92 -2.89 8.27
CA ASN A 113 19.08 -2.59 9.08
C ASN A 113 19.21 -1.09 9.28
N ARG A 114 19.10 -0.63 10.54
CA ARG A 114 19.46 0.73 10.94
C ARG A 114 20.56 0.66 12.01
N PRO A 115 21.77 1.18 11.75
CA PRO A 115 22.88 1.08 12.70
C PRO A 115 22.61 1.78 14.04
N GLN A 116 21.96 2.96 13.98
CA GLN A 116 21.65 3.77 15.15
C GLN A 116 20.41 4.63 14.88
N ARG A 117 19.69 4.99 15.94
CA ARG A 117 18.62 5.99 15.87
C ARG A 117 19.16 7.28 15.23
N GLY A 118 18.40 7.82 14.28
CA GLY A 118 18.76 9.04 13.60
C GLY A 118 19.65 8.87 12.36
N GLU A 119 20.32 7.72 12.23
CA GLU A 119 21.10 7.38 11.05
C GLU A 119 20.21 6.76 9.97
N PRO A 120 20.52 6.93 8.68
CA PRO A 120 19.83 6.22 7.61
C PRO A 120 19.81 4.70 7.82
N GLY A 121 18.65 4.09 7.66
CA GLY A 121 18.55 2.63 7.55
C GLY A 121 18.35 2.18 6.11
N ASP A 122 18.57 0.89 5.85
CA ASP A 122 18.42 0.28 4.53
C ASP A 122 17.82 -1.13 4.62
N ILE A 123 17.18 -1.56 3.53
CA ILE A 123 16.91 -2.98 3.32
C ILE A 123 18.24 -3.65 3.00
N ALA A 124 18.59 -4.72 3.71
CA ALA A 124 19.84 -5.43 3.56
C ALA A 124 19.60 -6.95 3.45
N THR A 125 20.59 -7.64 2.92
CA THR A 125 20.71 -9.10 2.99
C THR A 125 22.02 -9.49 3.67
N PHE A 126 22.10 -10.73 4.15
CA PHE A 126 23.24 -11.25 4.88
C PHE A 126 24.08 -12.15 3.98
N HIS A 127 25.36 -11.83 3.84
CA HIS A 127 26.31 -12.61 3.06
C HIS A 127 27.38 -13.24 3.94
N HIS A 128 27.75 -14.45 3.56
CA HIS A 128 28.92 -15.16 4.07
C HIS A 128 29.98 -15.22 2.97
N ALA A 129 31.18 -14.75 3.29
CA ALA A 129 32.32 -14.82 2.39
C ALA A 129 33.57 -15.25 3.17
N PHE A 130 34.69 -15.38 2.47
CA PHE A 130 36.00 -15.54 3.07
C PHE A 130 36.83 -14.29 2.80
N ASP A 131 37.57 -13.83 3.80
CA ASP A 131 38.54 -12.74 3.60
C ASP A 131 39.82 -13.23 2.90
N ASP A 132 40.77 -12.32 2.68
CA ASP A 132 42.05 -12.62 2.02
C ASP A 132 42.91 -13.66 2.78
N MET A 133 42.55 -13.97 4.03
CA MET A 133 43.21 -14.95 4.90
C MET A 133 42.41 -16.25 5.03
N ASP A 134 41.43 -16.48 4.15
CA ASP A 134 40.52 -17.62 4.15
C ASP A 134 39.72 -17.75 5.46
N GLN A 135 39.49 -16.64 6.17
CA GLN A 135 38.65 -16.61 7.37
C GLN A 135 37.20 -16.30 6.99
N PRO A 136 36.23 -17.03 7.56
CA PRO A 136 34.82 -16.78 7.30
C PRO A 136 34.43 -15.41 7.87
N VAL A 137 33.96 -14.52 7.00
CA VAL A 137 33.41 -13.22 7.35
C VAL A 137 31.94 -13.16 6.98
N SER A 138 31.17 -12.46 7.81
CA SER A 138 29.77 -12.19 7.52
C SER A 138 29.55 -10.70 7.49
N TYR A 139 28.86 -10.21 6.47
CA TYR A 139 28.59 -8.78 6.31
C TYR A 139 27.18 -8.56 5.74
N TYR A 140 26.66 -7.37 6.03
CA TYR A 140 25.39 -6.92 5.50
C TYR A 140 25.63 -6.22 4.17
N GLN A 141 24.89 -6.63 3.14
CA GLN A 141 24.89 -5.95 1.86
C GLN A 141 23.61 -5.11 1.76
N PRO A 142 23.71 -3.76 1.78
CA PRO A 142 22.55 -2.90 1.60
C PRO A 142 22.04 -2.99 0.16
N MET A 143 20.72 -2.95 0.00
CA MET A 143 20.07 -2.89 -1.29
C MET A 143 20.09 -1.46 -1.83
N VAL A 144 20.18 -1.33 -3.15
CA VAL A 144 20.19 -0.01 -3.79
C VAL A 144 18.79 0.61 -3.69
N THR A 145 18.71 1.75 -2.99
CA THR A 145 17.45 2.48 -2.77
C THR A 145 16.95 3.12 -4.06
N TYR A 146 15.66 2.93 -4.36
CA TYR A 146 14.92 3.66 -5.38
C TYR A 146 14.28 4.93 -4.81
N SER A 147 13.57 4.82 -3.69
CA SER A 147 12.96 5.97 -3.03
C SER A 147 12.69 5.74 -1.54
N THR A 148 12.52 6.84 -0.81
CA THR A 148 12.14 6.86 0.61
C THR A 148 11.04 7.89 0.81
N HIS A 149 10.01 7.55 1.57
CA HIS A 149 8.93 8.47 1.90
C HIS A 149 8.51 8.31 3.35
N SER A 150 8.27 9.41 4.04
CA SER A 150 7.55 9.41 5.31
C SER A 150 6.13 9.90 5.07
N VAL A 151 5.13 9.17 5.56
CA VAL A 151 3.71 9.44 5.34
C VAL A 151 3.00 9.45 6.70
N PHE A 152 2.18 10.46 6.93
CA PHE A 152 1.45 10.64 8.18
C PHE A 152 -0.06 10.73 7.96
N ASN A 153 -0.80 10.14 8.89
CA ASN A 153 -2.22 10.39 9.11
C ASN A 153 -2.39 11.37 10.28
N CYS A 154 -2.84 12.60 9.99
CA CYS A 154 -2.82 13.74 10.90
C CYS A 154 -4.16 14.05 11.58
N TRP A 155 -5.01 13.04 11.82
CA TRP A 155 -6.38 13.19 12.36
C TRP A 155 -7.46 13.56 11.34
N ARG A 156 -8.73 13.41 11.78
CA ARG A 156 -9.97 13.68 11.03
C ARG A 156 -10.06 15.07 10.36
N PHE A 157 -9.38 16.08 10.89
CA PHE A 157 -9.49 17.46 10.40
C PHE A 157 -8.34 17.89 9.49
N LEU A 158 -7.29 17.06 9.36
CA LEU A 158 -6.17 17.34 8.50
C LEU A 158 -6.01 16.27 7.41
N PRO A 159 -5.52 16.66 6.23
CA PRO A 159 -5.15 15.70 5.20
C PRO A 159 -4.00 14.80 5.69
N CYS A 160 -3.87 13.61 5.11
CA CYS A 160 -2.59 12.91 5.15
C CYS A 160 -1.51 13.81 4.53
N ILE A 161 -0.33 13.81 5.13
CA ILE A 161 0.82 14.56 4.63
C ILE A 161 2.00 13.62 4.45
N TRP A 162 2.98 14.06 3.67
CA TRP A 162 4.14 13.23 3.35
C TRP A 162 5.37 14.08 3.06
N THR A 163 6.55 13.44 3.08
CA THR A 163 7.81 13.99 2.58
C THR A 163 8.62 12.89 1.88
N SER A 164 9.50 13.27 0.95
CA SER A 164 10.33 12.35 0.14
C SER A 164 11.63 11.94 0.85
N THR A 165 11.62 11.89 2.17
CA THR A 165 12.77 11.51 3.00
C THR A 165 12.32 10.65 4.17
N ASP A 166 13.28 9.98 4.80
CA ASP A 166 13.11 9.47 6.16
C ASP A 166 13.13 10.67 7.11
N ILE A 167 11.98 11.01 7.72
CA ILE A 167 11.89 12.19 8.58
C ILE A 167 12.68 12.00 9.89
N SER A 168 12.87 10.75 10.33
CA SER A 168 13.61 10.46 11.56
C SER A 168 15.12 10.62 11.40
N THR A 169 15.62 11.06 10.25
CA THR A 169 17.05 11.34 10.01
C THR A 169 17.31 12.81 9.66
N VAL A 170 16.28 13.64 9.62
CA VAL A 170 16.40 15.06 9.24
C VAL A 170 16.65 15.89 10.48
N ALA A 171 17.71 16.69 10.53
CA ALA A 171 17.88 17.64 11.62
C ALA A 171 16.82 18.75 11.54
N SER A 172 16.29 19.19 12.68
CA SER A 172 15.27 20.25 12.73
C SER A 172 15.67 21.55 12.05
N ILE A 173 16.96 21.86 12.04
CA ILE A 173 17.50 23.06 11.37
C ILE A 173 17.43 22.99 9.85
N ASP A 174 17.41 21.77 9.28
CA ASP A 174 17.36 21.52 7.84
C ASP A 174 15.91 21.36 7.35
N PHE A 175 14.98 21.17 8.28
CA PHE A 175 13.55 21.17 7.99
C PHE A 175 13.10 22.57 7.55
N ASN A 176 12.25 22.64 6.53
CA ASN A 176 11.84 23.82 5.75
C ASN A 176 12.90 24.45 4.82
N ILE A 177 14.14 23.94 4.78
CA ILE A 177 15.13 24.33 3.76
C ILE A 177 14.97 23.42 2.54
N ASP A 178 15.31 22.15 2.70
CA ASP A 178 15.27 21.15 1.62
C ASP A 178 14.13 20.13 1.80
N GLN A 179 13.59 20.02 3.02
CA GLN A 179 12.55 19.07 3.37
C GLN A 179 11.35 19.80 3.95
N LYS A 180 10.15 19.43 3.52
CA LYS A 180 8.91 19.99 4.08
C LYS A 180 7.77 19.00 4.00
N TRP A 181 6.79 19.19 4.87
CA TRP A 181 5.53 18.48 4.75
C TRP A 181 4.79 18.94 3.49
N SER A 182 4.41 17.96 2.68
CA SER A 182 3.57 18.15 1.50
C SER A 182 2.19 17.55 1.78
N PRO A 183 1.10 18.27 1.49
CA PRO A 183 -0.24 17.69 1.58
C PRO A 183 -0.41 16.54 0.57
N LEU A 184 -1.29 15.60 0.89
CA LEU A 184 -1.74 14.60 -0.08
C LEU A 184 -2.66 15.26 -1.09
N GLU A 185 -2.12 15.53 -2.27
CA GLU A 185 -2.83 16.15 -3.38
C GLU A 185 -2.77 15.25 -4.63
N PHE A 186 -3.72 15.47 -5.53
CA PHE A 186 -3.98 14.62 -6.68
C PHE A 186 -3.89 15.36 -7.99
N ARG A 187 -3.48 14.63 -9.02
CA ARG A 187 -3.62 14.99 -10.41
C ARG A 187 -4.70 14.10 -11.02
N HIS A 188 -5.65 14.71 -11.71
CA HIS A 188 -6.63 13.99 -12.51
C HIS A 188 -6.08 13.84 -13.92
N ASP A 189 -6.07 12.62 -14.46
CA ASP A 189 -5.53 12.38 -15.79
C ASP A 189 -6.50 12.92 -16.86
N PRO A 190 -6.11 13.94 -17.66
CA PRO A 190 -6.99 14.52 -18.66
C PRO A 190 -7.29 13.57 -19.82
N HIS A 191 -6.42 12.59 -20.08
CA HIS A 191 -6.58 11.62 -21.15
C HIS A 191 -7.27 10.33 -20.68
N GLU A 192 -7.31 10.10 -19.37
CA GLU A 192 -7.97 8.96 -18.76
C GLU A 192 -8.91 9.39 -17.61
N PRO A 193 -10.09 9.93 -17.95
CA PRO A 193 -11.05 10.40 -16.96
C PRO A 193 -11.34 9.36 -15.87
N GLY A 194 -11.40 9.81 -14.62
CA GLY A 194 -11.60 8.96 -13.44
C GLY A 194 -10.32 8.34 -12.88
N ARG A 195 -9.17 8.49 -13.53
CA ARG A 195 -7.88 8.03 -13.02
C ARG A 195 -7.26 9.08 -12.09
N THR A 196 -6.96 8.66 -10.87
CA THR A 196 -6.32 9.50 -9.84
C THR A 196 -4.83 9.23 -9.79
N ARG A 197 -4.01 10.27 -9.70
CA ARG A 197 -2.58 10.13 -9.39
C ARG A 197 -2.22 11.00 -8.20
N ILE A 198 -1.41 10.49 -7.29
CA ILE A 198 -0.79 11.32 -6.24
C ILE A 198 0.20 12.28 -6.91
N LEU A 199 0.36 13.48 -6.34
CA LEU A 199 1.13 14.62 -6.83
C LEU A 199 0.38 15.43 -7.91
N GLY A 200 -0.42 16.40 -7.46
CA GLY A 200 -1.08 17.37 -8.32
C GLY A 200 -1.74 18.49 -7.53
N PRO A 201 -2.54 19.35 -8.15
CA PRO A 201 -3.13 20.51 -7.47
C PRO A 201 -4.47 20.21 -6.78
N GLU A 202 -5.07 19.03 -7.02
CA GLU A 202 -6.43 18.72 -6.58
C GLU A 202 -6.46 18.14 -5.17
N ARG A 203 -7.47 18.51 -4.39
CA ARG A 203 -7.65 18.00 -3.01
C ARG A 203 -8.60 16.81 -2.91
N PHE A 204 -9.17 16.38 -4.02
CA PHE A 204 -10.07 15.24 -4.09
C PHE A 204 -9.65 14.33 -5.24
N VAL A 205 -10.02 13.06 -5.14
CA VAL A 205 -9.66 12.04 -6.11
C VAL A 205 -10.42 12.24 -7.42
N ALA A 206 -9.91 11.67 -8.50
CA ALA A 206 -10.63 11.64 -9.76
C ALA A 206 -11.73 10.57 -9.71
N GLY A 207 -12.92 10.99 -10.11
CA GLY A 207 -14.05 10.13 -10.38
C GLY A 207 -14.89 9.73 -9.17
N ARG A 208 -16.17 9.47 -9.43
CA ARG A 208 -17.19 9.11 -8.44
C ARG A 208 -17.07 7.65 -8.01
N ASP A 209 -17.60 7.38 -6.83
CA ASP A 209 -17.70 6.06 -6.19
C ASP A 209 -16.39 5.24 -6.17
N PRO A 210 -15.24 5.83 -5.78
CA PRO A 210 -13.98 5.09 -5.66
C PRO A 210 -14.06 4.05 -4.53
N SER A 211 -14.06 2.76 -4.87
CA SER A 211 -14.18 1.69 -3.87
C SER A 211 -13.02 1.69 -2.87
N TRP A 212 -11.83 2.13 -3.31
CA TRP A 212 -10.60 2.17 -2.51
C TRP A 212 -10.52 3.34 -1.52
N VAL A 213 -11.24 4.45 -1.75
CA VAL A 213 -11.16 5.63 -0.86
C VAL A 213 -11.54 5.28 0.57
N PRO A 214 -12.72 4.72 0.90
CA PRO A 214 -13.05 4.42 2.30
C PRO A 214 -12.10 3.42 2.96
N HIS A 215 -11.32 2.67 2.16
CA HIS A 215 -10.33 1.71 2.64
C HIS A 215 -8.95 2.33 2.90
N LEU A 216 -8.61 3.46 2.28
CA LEU A 216 -7.29 4.10 2.39
C LEU A 216 -7.32 5.51 2.97
N LEU A 217 -8.34 6.28 2.59
CA LEU A 217 -8.44 7.70 2.83
C LEU A 217 -9.78 8.05 3.49
N PRO A 218 -9.84 9.18 4.21
CA PRO A 218 -11.11 9.75 4.62
C PRO A 218 -12.03 10.05 3.41
N SER A 219 -13.35 9.93 3.61
CA SER A 219 -14.34 10.22 2.56
C SER A 219 -14.35 11.69 2.11
N THR A 220 -13.69 12.59 2.84
CA THR A 220 -13.50 14.00 2.46
C THR A 220 -12.69 14.17 1.18
N TYR A 221 -11.94 13.14 0.77
CA TYR A 221 -11.22 13.09 -0.49
C TYR A 221 -12.08 12.64 -1.68
N ALA A 222 -13.31 12.17 -1.46
CA ALA A 222 -14.15 11.65 -2.52
C ALA A 222 -14.54 12.73 -3.53
N ALA A 223 -14.59 12.37 -4.82
CA ALA A 223 -15.06 13.26 -5.85
C ALA A 223 -16.58 13.53 -5.74
N PRO A 224 -17.07 14.65 -6.29
CA PRO A 224 -18.50 14.88 -6.46
C PRO A 224 -19.19 13.79 -7.28
N GLN A 225 -20.49 13.59 -7.06
CA GLN A 225 -21.30 12.59 -7.78
C GLN A 225 -21.45 12.86 -9.29
N SER A 226 -21.14 14.08 -9.74
CA SER A 226 -21.11 14.45 -11.17
C SER A 226 -19.84 14.01 -11.90
N ALA A 227 -18.82 13.50 -11.20
CA ALA A 227 -17.56 13.08 -11.79
C ALA A 227 -17.71 11.76 -12.60
N PRO A 228 -16.80 11.47 -13.56
CA PRO A 228 -16.76 10.16 -14.24
C PRO A 228 -16.54 9.01 -13.24
N PRO A 229 -16.82 7.73 -13.56
CA PRO A 229 -16.50 6.62 -12.65
C PRO A 229 -15.02 6.58 -12.27
N SER A 230 -14.69 6.31 -11.00
CA SER A 230 -13.29 6.13 -10.59
C SER A 230 -12.64 4.94 -11.32
N ARG A 231 -11.38 5.11 -11.72
CA ARG A 231 -10.56 4.10 -12.40
C ARG A 231 -9.33 3.68 -11.60
N GLY A 232 -9.22 4.16 -10.36
CA GLY A 232 -8.14 3.80 -9.44
C GLY A 232 -7.13 4.91 -9.18
N LEU A 233 -6.10 4.54 -8.44
CA LEU A 233 -5.03 5.37 -7.91
C LEU A 233 -3.66 4.91 -8.45
N GLY A 234 -2.86 5.86 -8.89
CA GLY A 234 -1.43 5.70 -9.15
C GLY A 234 -0.61 6.85 -8.53
N GLY A 235 0.65 7.00 -8.94
CA GLY A 235 1.59 7.95 -8.36
C GLY A 235 2.73 7.25 -7.62
N PRO A 236 3.51 7.99 -6.81
CA PRO A 236 4.67 7.43 -6.12
C PRO A 236 4.30 6.25 -5.23
N PHE A 237 4.95 5.11 -5.45
CA PHE A 237 4.67 3.88 -4.70
C PHE A 237 4.93 4.05 -3.22
N GLY A 238 5.98 4.80 -2.84
CA GLY A 238 6.29 5.03 -1.43
C GLY A 238 5.11 5.64 -0.66
N ILE A 239 4.40 6.58 -1.29
CA ILE A 239 3.22 7.21 -0.69
C ILE A 239 2.04 6.23 -0.68
N VAL A 240 1.76 5.54 -1.80
CA VAL A 240 0.67 4.55 -1.88
C VAL A 240 0.83 3.44 -0.84
N ILE A 241 2.04 2.89 -0.71
CA ILE A 241 2.40 1.86 0.27
C ILE A 241 2.28 2.40 1.70
N GLY A 242 2.68 3.65 1.94
CA GLY A 242 2.52 4.29 3.24
C GLY A 242 1.03 4.41 3.64
N LEU A 243 0.17 4.82 2.71
CA LEU A 243 -1.29 4.87 2.93
C LEU A 243 -1.87 3.49 3.24
N LEU A 244 -1.39 2.44 2.55
CA LEU A 244 -1.79 1.05 2.84
C LEU A 244 -1.43 0.63 4.27
N GLY A 245 -0.21 0.95 4.72
CA GLY A 245 0.21 0.68 6.09
C GLY A 245 -0.59 1.48 7.13
N LEU A 246 -0.87 2.75 6.83
CA LEU A 246 -1.68 3.62 7.69
C LEU A 246 -3.15 3.20 7.78
N ALA A 247 -3.66 2.42 6.82
CA ALA A 247 -5.01 1.86 6.87
C ALA A 247 -5.17 0.72 7.89
N ARG A 248 -4.06 0.21 8.46
CA ARG A 248 -4.02 -0.82 9.50
C ARG A 248 -3.91 -0.21 10.89
N ARG A 249 -4.08 -1.05 11.92
CA ARG A 249 -3.96 -0.62 13.31
C ARG A 249 -2.49 -0.27 13.65
N PRO A 250 -2.25 0.64 14.61
CA PRO A 250 -0.90 0.94 15.10
C PRO A 250 -0.11 -0.31 15.51
N GLY A 251 1.19 -0.31 15.23
CA GLY A 251 2.11 -1.42 15.45
C GLY A 251 1.97 -2.58 14.45
N HIS A 252 1.11 -2.44 13.44
CA HIS A 252 0.78 -3.49 12.48
C HIS A 252 0.61 -2.93 11.07
N ALA A 253 1.43 -1.94 10.69
CA ALA A 253 1.40 -1.35 9.35
C ALA A 253 1.60 -2.40 8.25
N ASP A 254 2.47 -3.39 8.49
CA ASP A 254 2.82 -4.44 7.53
C ASP A 254 1.70 -5.48 7.31
N ASP A 255 0.69 -5.56 8.18
CA ASP A 255 -0.49 -6.41 7.99
C ASP A 255 -1.21 -6.09 6.67
N ALA A 256 -1.02 -4.90 6.09
CA ALA A 256 -1.60 -4.53 4.80
C ALA A 256 -1.11 -5.39 3.61
N PHE A 257 0.04 -6.05 3.76
CA PHE A 257 0.74 -6.76 2.70
C PHE A 257 0.66 -8.28 2.85
N ARG A 258 0.05 -8.75 3.94
CA ARG A 258 -0.17 -10.16 4.22
C ARG A 258 -1.36 -10.72 3.46
N ASP A 259 -1.36 -12.03 3.25
CA ASP A 259 -2.50 -12.81 2.77
C ASP A 259 -3.18 -12.29 1.49
N GLY A 260 -2.43 -11.60 0.63
CA GLY A 260 -2.94 -11.03 -0.62
C GLY A 260 -3.91 -9.86 -0.43
N LEU A 261 -3.92 -9.20 0.75
CA LEU A 261 -4.78 -8.05 1.04
C LEU A 261 -4.57 -6.89 0.08
N TRP A 262 -3.37 -6.74 -0.46
CA TRP A 262 -3.11 -5.94 -1.66
C TRP A 262 -2.53 -6.84 -2.75
N SER A 263 -3.33 -7.13 -3.77
CA SER A 263 -2.92 -7.99 -4.89
C SER A 263 -3.62 -7.61 -6.19
N HIS A 264 -2.87 -7.60 -7.29
CA HIS A 264 -3.29 -7.19 -8.63
C HIS A 264 -4.05 -5.86 -8.65
N GLY A 265 -3.59 -4.92 -7.83
CA GLY A 265 -4.20 -3.60 -7.64
C GLY A 265 -5.50 -3.61 -6.84
N ARG A 266 -6.00 -4.75 -6.40
CA ARG A 266 -7.19 -4.84 -5.56
C ARG A 266 -6.83 -4.76 -4.10
N LEU A 267 -7.68 -4.10 -3.33
CA LEU A 267 -7.64 -4.11 -1.87
C LEU A 267 -8.72 -5.03 -1.36
N ALA A 268 -8.30 -6.05 -0.62
CA ALA A 268 -9.19 -6.87 0.17
C ALA A 268 -9.24 -6.37 1.62
N GLY A 269 -10.40 -6.54 2.25
CA GLY A 269 -10.66 -6.12 3.62
C GLY A 269 -10.96 -4.63 3.76
N SER A 270 -11.39 -4.26 4.97
CA SER A 270 -11.72 -2.87 5.30
C SER A 270 -10.57 -2.17 5.99
N ARG A 271 -10.60 -0.83 5.97
CA ARG A 271 -9.77 0.00 6.85
C ARG A 271 -10.05 -0.39 8.30
N SER A 272 -9.01 -0.49 9.11
CA SER A 272 -9.19 -0.78 10.54
C SER A 272 -9.98 0.37 11.19
N GLY A 273 -10.98 0.05 12.01
CA GLY A 273 -11.65 1.06 12.85
C GLY A 273 -10.73 1.72 13.87
N ARG A 274 -9.50 1.19 14.04
CA ARG A 274 -8.42 1.74 14.87
C ARG A 274 -7.24 2.27 14.03
N ALA A 275 -7.44 2.54 12.74
CA ALA A 275 -6.41 3.11 11.87
C ALA A 275 -6.19 4.61 12.11
N GLU A 276 -7.22 5.29 12.61
CA GLU A 276 -7.10 6.68 13.03
C GLU A 276 -6.23 6.75 14.30
N PRO A 277 -5.38 7.79 14.43
CA PRO A 277 -4.60 8.01 15.66
C PRO A 277 -5.50 8.13 16.91
N ASP A 278 -4.94 8.50 18.08
CA ASP A 278 -5.74 9.02 19.21
C ASP A 278 -5.94 10.55 19.16
N ALA A 279 -7.13 11.05 19.54
CA ALA A 279 -7.62 12.41 19.27
C ALA A 279 -6.79 13.50 19.91
N LYS A 280 -6.04 13.10 20.93
CA LYS A 280 -5.16 13.93 21.72
C LYS A 280 -3.72 13.41 21.70
N GLY A 281 -3.48 12.31 20.98
CA GLY A 281 -2.16 11.70 20.84
C GLY A 281 -1.43 12.25 19.62
N PRO A 282 -0.16 11.84 19.46
CA PRO A 282 0.64 12.25 18.32
C PRO A 282 0.05 11.70 17.00
N PRO A 283 0.31 12.39 15.88
CA PRO A 283 -0.07 11.88 14.57
C PRO A 283 0.67 10.58 14.27
N ARG A 284 0.02 9.68 13.55
CA ARG A 284 0.59 8.37 13.21
C ARG A 284 1.35 8.45 11.90
N GLY A 285 2.61 8.04 11.91
CA GLY A 285 3.50 8.06 10.76
C GLY A 285 4.07 6.70 10.40
N VAL A 286 4.38 6.52 9.12
CA VAL A 286 5.19 5.41 8.62
C VAL A 286 6.29 5.93 7.70
N MET A 287 7.45 5.29 7.74
CA MET A 287 8.49 5.44 6.73
C MET A 287 8.46 4.23 5.79
N VAL A 288 8.48 4.51 4.49
CA VAL A 288 8.52 3.52 3.43
C VAL A 288 9.84 3.65 2.69
N ARG A 289 10.58 2.54 2.62
CA ARG A 289 11.77 2.42 1.78
C ARG A 289 11.47 1.46 0.64
N ILE A 290 11.79 1.87 -0.58
CA ILE A 290 11.72 1.04 -1.79
C ILE A 290 13.14 0.86 -2.33
N CYS A 291 13.54 -0.38 -2.58
CA CYS A 291 14.82 -0.73 -3.18
C CYS A 291 14.61 -1.52 -4.47
N TYR A 292 15.61 -1.49 -5.34
CA TYR A 292 15.63 -2.38 -6.50
C TYR A 292 15.70 -3.84 -6.04
N ASP A 293 14.98 -4.71 -6.75
CA ASP A 293 14.98 -6.15 -6.56
C ASP A 293 16.16 -6.77 -7.32
N CYS A 294 17.16 -7.22 -6.57
CA CYS A 294 18.37 -7.81 -7.13
C CYS A 294 18.11 -9.13 -7.87
N ASP A 295 17.00 -9.81 -7.59
CA ASP A 295 16.61 -11.04 -8.30
C ASP A 295 15.93 -10.76 -9.64
N ASN A 296 15.58 -9.51 -9.93
CA ASN A 296 14.94 -9.09 -11.18
C ASN A 296 15.52 -7.78 -11.72
N LEU A 297 16.80 -7.83 -12.09
CA LEU A 297 17.55 -6.67 -12.59
C LEU A 297 16.91 -5.98 -13.81
N SER A 298 16.20 -6.74 -14.65
CA SER A 298 15.59 -6.19 -15.86
C SER A 298 14.24 -5.51 -15.60
N GLY A 299 13.48 -5.98 -14.60
CA GLY A 299 12.17 -5.45 -14.22
C GLY A 299 12.19 -4.48 -13.04
N SER A 300 13.32 -4.38 -12.35
CA SER A 300 13.53 -3.49 -11.20
C SER A 300 14.57 -2.40 -11.51
N THR A 301 14.28 -1.61 -12.53
CA THR A 301 15.10 -0.46 -12.93
C THR A 301 14.40 0.84 -12.56
N TYR A 302 15.17 1.93 -12.50
CA TYR A 302 14.61 3.28 -12.32
C TYR A 302 13.48 3.55 -13.33
N ASP A 303 13.74 3.29 -14.61
CA ASP A 303 12.78 3.53 -15.69
C ASP A 303 11.52 2.67 -15.53
N ALA A 304 11.65 1.40 -15.14
CA ALA A 304 10.50 0.51 -14.96
C ALA A 304 9.58 1.01 -13.83
N ILE A 305 10.16 1.30 -12.66
CA ILE A 305 9.39 1.75 -11.48
C ILE A 305 8.83 3.15 -11.73
N SER A 306 9.65 4.10 -12.17
CA SER A 306 9.23 5.48 -12.46
C SER A 306 8.16 5.54 -13.55
N SER A 307 8.29 4.73 -14.60
CA SER A 307 7.27 4.67 -15.65
C SER A 307 5.93 4.15 -15.13
N PHE A 308 5.95 3.19 -14.20
CA PHE A 308 4.74 2.73 -13.54
C PHE A 308 4.16 3.77 -12.58
N GLU A 309 4.96 4.48 -11.80
CA GLU A 309 4.45 5.57 -10.95
C GLU A 309 3.76 6.66 -11.79
N GLN A 310 4.33 6.97 -12.96
CA GLN A 310 3.80 7.96 -13.89
C GLN A 310 2.55 7.50 -14.65
N ARG A 311 2.47 6.22 -15.04
CA ARG A 311 1.46 5.71 -15.99
C ARG A 311 0.66 4.52 -15.52
N GLY A 312 1.08 3.81 -14.48
CA GLY A 312 0.45 2.62 -13.90
C GLY A 312 -0.72 2.94 -12.96
N VAL A 313 -1.48 1.90 -12.60
CA VAL A 313 -2.50 1.92 -11.53
C VAL A 313 -2.00 1.00 -10.43
N ALA A 314 -1.69 1.54 -9.26
CA ALA A 314 -1.30 0.75 -8.09
C ALA A 314 -2.53 0.15 -7.38
N ILE A 315 -3.67 0.85 -7.42
CA ILE A 315 -4.92 0.44 -6.78
C ILE A 315 -6.09 0.67 -7.72
N THR A 316 -6.87 -0.36 -8.04
CA THR A 316 -7.98 -0.30 -8.98
C THR A 316 -9.25 0.27 -8.34
N GLY A 317 -10.02 1.00 -9.16
CA GLY A 317 -11.34 1.60 -8.83
C GLY A 317 -12.40 0.58 -8.48
#